data_AF-A0A523UFJ0-F1
#
_entry.id   AF-A0A523UFJ0-F1
#
_cell.length_a   1.000
_cell.length_b   1.000
_cell.length_c   1.000
_cell.angle_alpha   90.00
_cell.angle_beta   90.00
_cell.angle_gamma   90.00
#
_symmetry.space_group_name_H-M   'P 1'
#
loop_
_entity.id
_entity.type
_entity.pdbx_description
1 polymer ?
#
loop_
_entity_poly.entity_id
_entity_poly.type
_entity_poly.pdbx_seq_one_letter_code
_entity_poly.pdbx_strand_id
1 'polypeptide(L)'
;MEVKVLQDILSANDGIARRNQNLLDEHGILTINIMSAPGAGKTSLILQTISRLKQKARIAVIEGDVASTIDANKVHEQGVAAVQINTAGGCHLEANMIENALN
;
A
#
# COMPACT_ATOMS: atom_id res chain seq x y z
N MET A 1 -31.37 7.84 0.03
CA MET A 1 -30.81 7.19 -1.19
C MET A 1 -29.28 7.15 -1.16
N GLU A 2 -28.64 8.15 -0.54
CA GLU A 2 -27.18 8.25 -0.32
C GLU A 2 -26.54 7.06 0.42
N VAL A 3 -27.22 6.52 1.44
CA VAL A 3 -26.75 5.35 2.21
C VAL A 3 -26.55 4.11 1.33
N LYS A 4 -27.45 3.85 0.39
CA LYS A 4 -27.38 2.66 -0.47
C LYS A 4 -26.20 2.74 -1.43
N VAL A 5 -25.95 3.91 -2.02
CA VAL A 5 -24.83 4.14 -2.94
C VAL A 5 -23.48 3.99 -2.23
N LEU A 6 -23.33 4.54 -1.02
CA LEU A 6 -22.12 4.36 -0.20
C LEU A 6 -21.88 2.87 0.12
N GLN A 7 -22.94 2.15 0.47
CA GLN A 7 -22.86 0.73 0.80
C GLN A 7 -22.48 -0.14 -0.40
N ASP A 8 -23.00 0.19 -1.58
CA ASP A 8 -22.65 -0.48 -2.85
C ASP A 8 -21.17 -0.23 -3.22
N ILE A 9 -20.66 0.99 -3.03
CA ILE A 9 -19.23 1.33 -3.26
C ILE A 9 -18.31 0.55 -2.31
N LEU A 10 -18.62 0.53 -1.01
CA LEU A 10 -17.83 -0.22 -0.02
C LEU A 10 -17.85 -1.72 -0.33
N SER A 11 -19.01 -2.27 -0.69
CA SER A 11 -19.14 -3.67 -1.07
C SER A 11 -18.34 -4.03 -2.33
N ALA A 12 -18.27 -3.12 -3.30
CA ALA A 12 -17.43 -3.30 -4.48
C ALA A 12 -15.94 -3.32 -4.11
N ASN A 13 -15.49 -2.36 -3.30
CA ASN A 13 -14.11 -2.30 -2.81
C ASN A 13 -13.71 -3.57 -2.04
N ASP A 14 -14.58 -4.07 -1.16
CA ASP A 14 -14.33 -5.31 -0.41
C ASP A 14 -14.19 -6.53 -1.32
N GLY A 15 -14.93 -6.57 -2.43
CA GLY A 15 -14.81 -7.60 -3.45
C GLY A 15 -13.41 -7.62 -4.09
N ILE A 16 -12.85 -6.45 -4.40
CA ILE A 16 -11.49 -6.30 -4.95
C ILE A 16 -10.45 -6.61 -3.87
N ALA A 17 -10.64 -6.10 -2.66
CA ALA A 17 -9.72 -6.32 -1.54
C ALA A 17 -9.53 -7.82 -1.25
N ARG A 18 -10.61 -8.61 -1.28
CA ARG A 18 -10.55 -10.07 -1.14
C ARG A 18 -9.77 -10.75 -2.26
N ARG A 19 -9.89 -10.29 -3.51
CA ARG A 19 -9.10 -10.85 -4.62
C ARG A 19 -7.61 -10.55 -4.45
N ASN A 20 -7.27 -9.31 -4.09
CA ASN A 20 -5.89 -8.93 -3.81
C ASN A 20 -5.31 -9.78 -2.67
N GLN A 21 -6.07 -9.96 -1.59
CA GLN A 21 -5.65 -10.79 -0.46
C GLN A 21 -5.43 -12.23 -0.88
N ASN A 22 -6.37 -12.84 -1.62
CA ASN A 22 -6.21 -14.22 -2.11
C ASN A 22 -4.96 -14.36 -2.99
N LEU A 23 -4.71 -13.41 -3.90
CA LEU A 23 -3.52 -13.40 -4.74
C LEU A 23 -2.22 -13.36 -3.90
N LEU A 24 -2.18 -12.49 -2.88
CA LEU A 24 -1.04 -12.36 -1.98
C LEU A 24 -0.83 -13.63 -1.12
N ASP A 25 -1.92 -14.21 -0.62
CA ASP A 25 -1.92 -15.45 0.17
C ASP A 25 -1.47 -16.65 -0.68
N GLU A 26 -1.92 -16.76 -1.93
CA GLU A 26 -1.49 -17.79 -2.89
C GLU A 26 0.03 -17.75 -3.14
N HIS A 27 0.63 -16.55 -3.08
CA HIS A 27 2.07 -16.36 -3.22
C HIS A 27 2.83 -16.40 -1.87
N GLY A 28 2.13 -16.63 -0.75
CA GLY A 28 2.71 -16.66 0.60
C GLY A 28 3.30 -15.32 1.05
N ILE A 29 2.70 -14.20 0.61
CA ILE A 29 3.17 -12.85 0.93
C ILE A 29 2.42 -12.34 2.16
N LEU A 30 3.15 -12.03 3.23
CA LEU A 30 2.60 -11.26 4.35
C LEU A 30 2.47 -9.79 3.94
N THR A 31 1.23 -9.30 3.87
CA THR A 31 0.94 -7.90 3.55
C THR A 31 0.51 -7.13 4.79
N ILE A 32 1.08 -5.94 4.96
CA ILE A 32 0.82 -5.08 6.13
C ILE A 32 0.38 -3.71 5.62
N ASN A 33 -0.83 -3.31 5.97
CA ASN A 33 -1.32 -1.96 5.74
C ASN A 33 -0.90 -1.04 6.91
N ILE A 34 -0.10 -0.02 6.62
CA ILE A 34 0.38 0.95 7.63
C ILE A 34 -0.29 2.30 7.39
N MET A 35 -1.20 2.66 8.29
CA MET A 35 -1.87 3.96 8.29
C MET A 35 -1.36 4.82 9.44
N SER A 36 -1.19 6.13 9.21
CA SER A 36 -0.82 7.07 10.26
C SER A 36 -1.26 8.49 9.91
N ALA A 37 -1.26 9.38 10.91
CA ALA A 37 -1.32 10.82 10.65
C ALA A 37 -0.05 11.30 9.91
N PRO A 38 -0.12 12.42 9.17
CA PRO A 38 1.07 13.07 8.62
C PRO A 38 2.11 13.37 9.72
N GLY A 39 3.38 13.09 9.45
CA GLY A 39 4.47 13.35 10.41
C GLY A 39 4.61 12.34 11.56
N ALA A 40 3.74 11.33 11.68
CA ALA A 40 3.81 10.32 12.74
C ALA A 40 4.96 9.30 12.60
N GLY A 41 5.78 9.43 11.53
CA GLY A 41 6.98 8.60 11.34
C GLY A 41 6.78 7.32 10.53
N LYS A 42 5.70 7.18 9.73
CA LYS A 42 5.47 6.05 8.82
C LYS A 42 6.72 5.68 8.01
N THR A 43 7.29 6.66 7.31
CA THR A 43 8.46 6.46 6.45
C THR A 43 9.67 5.97 7.25
N SER A 44 9.92 6.56 8.42
CA SER A 44 11.01 6.13 9.31
C SER A 44 10.84 4.69 9.79
N LEU A 45 9.61 4.30 10.13
CA LEU A 45 9.28 2.93 10.52
C LEU A 45 9.55 1.94 9.37
N ILE A 46 9.12 2.27 8.15
CA ILE A 46 9.32 1.44 6.96
C ILE A 46 10.82 1.25 6.68
N LEU A 47 11.59 2.34 6.66
CA LEU A 47 13.03 2.30 6.38
C LEU A 47 13.80 1.50 7.44
N GLN A 48 13.47 1.65 8.72
CA GLN A 48 14.09 0.87 9.79
C GLN A 48 13.70 -0.62 9.73
N THR A 49 12.46 -0.92 9.34
CA THR A 49 11.99 -2.29 9.15
C THR A 49 12.77 -2.97 8.01
N ILE A 50 12.90 -2.29 6.87
CA ILE A 50 13.71 -2.74 5.73
C ILE A 50 15.15 -3.00 6.15
N SER A 51 15.79 -2.03 6.80
CA SER A 51 17.20 -2.16 7.22
C SER A 51 17.45 -3.41 8.07
N ARG A 52 16.51 -3.73 8.98
CA ARG A 52 16.64 -4.88 9.90
C ARG A 52 16.25 -6.22 9.28
N LEU A 53 15.38 -6.23 8.27
CA LEU A 53 14.75 -7.46 7.76
C LEU A 53 15.15 -7.83 6.33
N LYS A 54 15.73 -6.92 5.52
CA LYS A 54 16.02 -7.19 4.10
C LYS A 54 16.99 -8.34 3.83
N GLN A 55 17.78 -8.74 4.85
CA GLN A 55 18.68 -9.90 4.76
C GLN A 55 18.01 -11.23 5.18
N LYS A 56 16.78 -11.16 5.72
CA LYS A 56 16.03 -12.32 6.23
C LYS A 56 14.75 -12.58 5.45
N ALA A 57 14.21 -11.55 4.79
CA ALA A 57 12.99 -11.63 4.01
C ALA A 57 13.11 -10.74 2.76
N ARG A 58 12.44 -11.16 1.68
CA ARG A 58 12.20 -10.29 0.52
C ARG A 58 11.12 -9.29 0.90
N ILE A 59 11.38 -8.01 0.64
CA ILE A 59 10.48 -6.91 0.99
C ILE A 59 10.19 -6.13 -0.28
N ALA A 60 8.95 -5.69 -0.42
CA ALA A 60 8.52 -4.68 -1.37
C ALA A 60 7.60 -3.69 -0.65
N VAL A 61 7.52 -2.46 -1.15
CA VAL A 61 6.68 -1.40 -0.57
C VAL A 61 5.77 -0.81 -1.64
N ILE A 62 4.51 -0.60 -1.29
CA ILE A 62 3.58 0.20 -2.08
C ILE A 62 3.34 1.48 -1.29
N GLU A 63 3.73 2.62 -1.84
CA GLU A 63 3.54 3.93 -1.21
C GLU A 63 2.36 4.66 -1.85
N GLY A 64 1.42 5.12 -1.02
CA GLY A 64 0.33 6.01 -1.44
C GLY A 64 0.62 7.44 -1.01
N ASP A 65 0.73 8.35 -1.97
CA ASP A 65 0.88 9.79 -1.72
C ASP A 65 0.02 10.56 -2.73
N VAL A 66 -0.29 11.82 -2.42
CA VAL A 66 -1.15 12.68 -3.25
C VAL A 66 -0.46 13.00 -4.59
N ALA A 67 0.84 13.31 -4.56
CA ALA A 67 1.61 13.68 -5.76
C ALA A 67 3.15 13.55 -5.62
N SER A 68 3.66 13.03 -4.51
CA SER A 68 5.10 12.99 -4.21
C SER A 68 5.66 11.58 -4.36
N THR A 69 6.87 11.46 -4.90
CA THR A 69 7.64 10.20 -5.00
C THR A 69 8.73 10.10 -3.93
N ILE A 70 8.81 11.05 -3.00
CA ILE A 70 9.90 11.18 -2.04
C ILE A 70 10.08 9.91 -1.21
N ASP A 71 8.97 9.31 -0.75
CA ASP A 71 9.03 8.13 0.11
C ASP A 71 9.37 6.86 -0.67
N ALA A 72 8.81 6.67 -1.87
CA ALA A 72 9.19 5.56 -2.75
C ALA A 72 10.68 5.60 -3.13
N ASN A 73 11.23 6.80 -3.40
CA ASN A 73 12.66 6.97 -3.70
C ASN A 73 13.55 6.58 -2.52
N LYS A 74 13.21 7.00 -1.29
CA LYS A 74 13.97 6.60 -0.09
C LYS A 74 13.96 5.09 0.12
N VAL A 75 12.87 4.41 -0.23
CA VAL A 75 12.79 2.95 -0.17
C VAL A 75 13.68 2.32 -1.25
N HIS A 76 13.66 2.84 -2.48
CA HIS A 76 14.54 2.37 -3.55
C HIS A 76 16.03 2.52 -3.20
N GLU A 77 16.43 3.61 -2.56
CA GLU A 77 17.80 3.81 -2.05
C GLU A 77 18.24 2.71 -1.06
N GLN A 78 17.30 2.00 -0.42
CA GLN A 78 17.61 0.85 0.43
C GLN A 78 17.84 -0.46 -0.34
N GLY A 79 17.70 -0.45 -1.67
CA GLY A 79 17.78 -1.62 -2.54
C GLY A 79 16.51 -2.47 -2.52
N VAL A 80 15.36 -1.87 -2.20
CA VAL A 80 14.05 -2.55 -2.11
C VAL A 80 13.14 -2.09 -3.24
N ALA A 81 12.34 -3.01 -3.78
CA ALA A 81 11.32 -2.67 -4.76
C ALA A 81 10.24 -1.79 -4.12
N ALA A 82 9.93 -0.67 -4.75
CA ALA A 82 8.89 0.26 -4.34
C ALA A 82 8.00 0.61 -5.52
N VAL A 83 6.69 0.69 -5.30
CA VAL A 83 5.72 1.18 -6.28
C VAL A 83 5.03 2.40 -5.67
N GLN A 84 5.04 3.52 -6.41
CA GLN A 84 4.30 4.71 -6.03
C GLN A 84 2.89 4.67 -6.63
N ILE A 85 1.90 4.90 -5.78
CA ILE A 85 0.52 5.21 -6.16
C ILE A 85 0.30 6.70 -5.91
N ASN A 86 -0.07 7.43 -6.96
CA ASN A 86 -0.53 8.82 -6.84
C ASN A 86 -2.05 8.81 -6.65
N THR A 87 -2.53 9.25 -5.49
CA THR A 87 -3.96 9.25 -5.18
C THR A 87 -4.75 10.38 -5.87
N ALA A 88 -4.06 11.27 -6.60
CA ALA A 88 -4.65 12.35 -7.39
C ALA A 88 -5.62 13.24 -6.59
N GLY A 89 -5.32 13.48 -5.31
CA GLY A 89 -6.15 14.26 -4.39
C GLY A 89 -6.99 13.42 -3.42
N GLY A 90 -7.04 12.10 -3.58
CA GLY A 90 -7.63 11.18 -2.61
C GLY A 90 -6.84 11.13 -1.31
N CYS A 91 -7.54 11.03 -0.16
CA CYS A 91 -6.91 10.94 1.16
C CYS A 91 -6.71 9.48 1.64
N HIS A 92 -7.11 8.49 0.83
CA HIS A 92 -7.00 7.08 1.14
C HIS A 92 -6.62 6.26 -0.10
N LEU A 93 -6.15 5.03 0.12
CA LEU A 93 -5.94 4.03 -0.91
C LEU A 93 -7.17 3.13 -1.02
N GLU A 94 -7.53 2.78 -2.25
CA GLU A 94 -8.61 1.84 -2.56
C GLU A 94 -8.04 0.52 -3.10
N ALA A 95 -8.83 -0.54 -3.02
CA ALA A 95 -8.37 -1.88 -3.38
C ALA A 95 -8.02 -2.01 -4.87
N ASN A 96 -8.69 -1.27 -5.76
CA ASN A 96 -8.33 -1.21 -7.19
C ASN A 96 -6.94 -0.59 -7.42
N MET A 97 -6.54 0.40 -6.61
CA MET A 97 -5.21 1.00 -6.70
C MET A 97 -4.14 -0.03 -6.32
N ILE A 98 -4.40 -0.84 -5.29
CA ILE A 98 -3.53 -1.94 -4.89
C ILE A 98 -3.50 -3.03 -5.96
N GLU A 99 -4.65 -3.40 -6.53
CA GLU A 99 -4.75 -4.39 -7.62
C GLU A 99 -3.84 -4.00 -8.79
N ASN A 100 -3.85 -2.72 -9.20
CA ASN A 100 -2.98 -2.21 -10.25
C ASN A 100 -1.48 -2.26 -9.88
N ALA A 101 -1.13 -2.08 -8.61
CA ALA A 101 0.26 -2.12 -8.15
C ALA A 101 0.81 -3.56 -8.00
N LEU A 102 -0.07 -4.57 -8.00
CA LEU A 102 0.30 -5.99 -7.93
C LEU A 102 0.51 -6.64 -9.31
N ASN A 103 0.06 -6.01 -10.39
CA ASN A 103 0.19 -6.47 -11.78
C ASN A 103 1.44 -5.90 -12.46
#